data_AF-A0AAW4DWM6-F1
#
_entry.id   AF-A0AAW4DWM6-F1
#
_cell.length_a   1.000
_cell.length_b   1.000
_cell.length_c   1.000
_cell.angle_alpha   90.00
_cell.angle_beta   90.00
_cell.angle_gamma   90.00
#
_symmetry.space_group_name_H-M   'P 1'
#
loop_
_entity.id
_entity.type
_entity.pdbx_description
1 polymer ?
#
loop_
_entity_poly.entity_id
_entity_poly.type
_entity_poly.pdbx_seq_one_letter_code
_entity_poly.pdbx_strand_id
1 'polypeptide(L)'
;MAKDKPYYPHASIGSVAMLAKTLGVHPKLLNDLAGRATDSYTHFVIRTKGDKERNVYEPKYELKKLQKRINSRLFEKVHYPFYLQGGVRDEDHPRDYIENSRIHAGSKSLISLDIRNFYDNIPYESVVSIFKYFFNFHDE
;
A
#
# COMPACT_ATOMS: atom_id res chain seq x y z
N MET A 1 -13.82 19.42 10.65
CA MET A 1 -12.60 19.38 9.79
C MET A 1 -12.52 18.00 9.18
N ALA A 2 -12.27 17.90 7.87
CA ALA A 2 -12.68 16.80 7.00
C ALA A 2 -12.31 15.39 7.51
N LYS A 3 -13.31 14.63 7.97
CA LYS A 3 -13.17 13.21 8.38
C LYS A 3 -13.13 12.23 7.19
N ASP A 4 -13.20 12.75 5.96
CA ASP A 4 -13.40 11.93 4.76
C ASP A 4 -12.13 11.80 3.89
N LYS A 5 -10.98 12.31 4.34
CA LYS A 5 -9.72 12.18 3.62
C LYS A 5 -8.69 11.44 4.46
N PRO A 6 -7.87 10.57 3.85
CA PRO A 6 -6.73 9.99 4.54
C PRO A 6 -5.81 11.09 5.07
N TYR A 7 -5.14 10.83 6.20
CA TYR A 7 -4.16 11.74 6.77
C TYR A 7 -3.03 10.97 7.45
N TYR A 8 -1.79 11.38 7.21
CA TYR A 8 -0.61 10.84 7.86
C TYR A 8 -0.17 11.78 9.02
N PRO A 9 -0.19 11.31 10.28
CA PRO A 9 -0.01 12.18 11.45
C PRO A 9 1.45 12.40 11.86
N HIS A 10 2.42 11.82 11.13
CA HIS A 10 3.83 11.89 11.49
C HIS A 10 4.61 12.85 10.58
N ALA A 11 5.80 13.23 11.05
CA ALA A 11 6.71 14.10 10.30
C ALA A 11 7.16 13.45 8.98
N SER A 12 7.48 14.31 8.01
CA SER A 12 8.05 13.91 6.73
C SER A 12 9.42 13.26 6.88
N ILE A 13 9.72 12.30 6.01
CA ILE A 13 11.05 11.73 5.82
C ILE A 13 11.70 12.46 4.65
N GLY A 14 12.85 13.07 4.89
CA GLY A 14 13.58 13.84 3.88
C GLY A 14 15.03 13.44 3.72
N SER A 15 15.40 12.20 4.04
CA SER A 15 16.73 11.67 3.68
C SER A 15 16.76 10.15 3.79
N VAL A 16 17.68 9.51 3.06
CA VAL A 16 17.92 8.06 3.14
C VAL A 16 18.30 7.63 4.56
N ALA A 17 19.06 8.45 5.29
CA ALA A 17 19.45 8.16 6.66
C ALA A 17 18.23 8.13 7.61
N MET A 18 17.31 9.09 7.46
CA MET A 18 16.06 9.09 8.23
C MET A 18 15.16 7.93 7.82
N LEU A 19 15.04 7.62 6.53
CA LEU A 19 14.28 6.46 6.06
C LEU A 19 14.82 5.16 6.67
N ALA A 20 16.14 4.96 6.64
CA ALA A 20 16.81 3.81 7.22
C ALA A 20 16.52 3.68 8.72
N LYS A 21 16.60 4.80 9.45
CA LYS A 21 16.25 4.85 10.88
C LYS A 21 14.79 4.48 11.12
N THR A 22 13.85 5.07 10.39
CA THR A 22 12.41 4.80 10.52
C THR A 22 12.09 3.33 10.23
N LEU A 23 12.71 2.77 9.19
CA LEU A 23 12.53 1.37 8.81
C LEU A 23 13.34 0.41 9.67
N GLY A 24 14.27 0.90 10.50
CA GLY A 24 15.12 0.10 11.38
C GLY A 24 16.10 -0.80 10.63
N VAL A 25 16.69 -0.29 9.54
CA VAL A 25 17.65 -1.00 8.67
C VAL A 25 18.88 -0.14 8.42
N HIS A 26 19.96 -0.74 7.91
CA HIS A 26 21.16 0.01 7.53
C HIS A 26 20.93 0.73 6.17
N PRO A 27 21.37 1.99 5.98
CA PRO A 27 21.20 2.72 4.72
C PRO A 27 21.71 1.97 3.49
N LYS A 28 22.84 1.26 3.64
CA LYS A 28 23.40 0.39 2.59
C LYS A 28 22.37 -0.62 2.06
N LEU A 29 21.60 -1.27 2.94
CA LEU A 29 20.58 -2.22 2.51
C LEU A 29 19.49 -1.56 1.65
N LEU A 30 19.10 -0.33 1.96
CA LEU A 30 18.12 0.41 1.17
C LEU A 30 18.66 0.71 -0.24
N ASN A 31 19.88 1.25 -0.32
CA ASN A 31 20.52 1.56 -1.60
C ASN A 31 20.75 0.31 -2.43
N ASP A 32 21.25 -0.76 -1.80
CA ASP A 32 21.49 -2.04 -2.46
C ASP A 32 20.19 -2.61 -3.03
N LEU A 33 19.10 -2.62 -2.26
CA LEU A 33 17.79 -3.12 -2.72
C LEU A 33 17.15 -2.21 -3.78
N ALA A 34 17.28 -0.89 -3.65
CA ALA A 34 16.76 0.07 -4.63
C ALA A 34 17.44 -0.12 -5.99
N GLY A 35 18.76 -0.33 -6.02
CA GLY A 35 19.53 -0.55 -7.25
C GLY A 35 19.22 -1.86 -7.98
N ARG A 36 18.57 -2.82 -7.31
CA ARG A 36 18.21 -4.15 -7.86
C ARG A 36 16.72 -4.46 -7.73
N ALA A 37 15.88 -3.44 -7.63
CA ALA A 37 14.45 -3.60 -7.35
C ALA A 37 13.76 -4.51 -8.39
N THR A 38 14.11 -4.36 -9.67
CA THR A 38 13.59 -5.18 -10.77
C THR A 38 13.91 -6.66 -10.60
N ASP A 39 15.13 -6.99 -10.18
CA ASP A 39 15.59 -8.38 -10.00
C ASP A 39 15.20 -8.97 -8.64
N SER A 40 14.47 -8.21 -7.82
CA SER A 40 14.09 -8.60 -6.46
C SER A 40 12.70 -9.26 -6.38
N TYR A 41 12.13 -9.64 -7.52
CA TYR A 41 10.88 -10.39 -7.63
C TYR A 41 11.10 -11.76 -8.28
N THR A 42 10.18 -12.68 -7.97
CA THR A 42 10.02 -13.96 -8.66
C THR A 42 8.69 -13.93 -9.38
N HIS A 43 8.70 -14.18 -10.69
CA HIS A 43 7.50 -14.25 -11.50
C HIS A 43 6.98 -15.70 -11.56
N PHE A 44 5.66 -15.84 -11.47
CA PHE A 44 4.95 -17.08 -11.75
C PHE A 44 3.51 -16.79 -12.17
N VAL A 45 2.86 -17.78 -12.79
CA VAL A 45 1.46 -17.68 -13.24
C VAL A 45 0.58 -18.52 -12.32
N ILE A 46 -0.50 -17.93 -11.83
CA ILE A 46 -1.56 -18.67 -11.13
C ILE A 46 -2.80 -18.79 -12.02
N ARG A 47 -3.46 -19.94 -11.96
CA ARG A 47 -4.78 -20.14 -12.57
C ARG A 47 -5.87 -19.82 -11.56
N THR A 48 -6.81 -18.98 -11.96
CA THR A 48 -7.98 -18.65 -11.14
C THR A 48 -9.21 -19.42 -11.60
N LYS A 49 -10.30 -19.36 -10.81
CA LYS A 49 -11.58 -19.99 -11.18
C LYS A 49 -12.01 -19.49 -12.58
N GLY A 50 -12.23 -20.44 -13.49
CA GLY A 50 -12.67 -20.16 -14.87
C GLY A 50 -11.54 -19.91 -15.88
N ASP A 51 -10.42 -20.63 -15.79
CA ASP A 51 -9.27 -20.61 -16.73
C ASP A 51 -8.55 -19.27 -16.92
N LYS A 52 -8.89 -18.24 -16.15
CA LYS A 52 -8.16 -16.97 -16.20
C LYS A 52 -6.81 -17.08 -15.51
N GLU A 53 -5.74 -16.88 -16.27
CA GLU A 53 -4.37 -16.79 -15.77
C GLU A 53 -4.10 -15.39 -15.18
N ARG A 54 -3.31 -15.35 -14.10
CA ARG A 54 -2.82 -14.10 -13.49
C ARG A 54 -1.31 -14.19 -13.30
N ASN A 55 -0.60 -13.19 -13.80
CA ASN A 55 0.81 -12.98 -13.50
C ASN A 55 0.94 -12.53 -12.03
N VAL A 56 1.85 -13.16 -11.30
CA VAL A 56 2.18 -12.81 -9.92
C VAL A 56 3.67 -12.55 -9.82
N TYR A 57 4.00 -11.47 -9.13
CA TYR A 57 5.38 -11.08 -8.84
C TYR A 57 5.57 -11.12 -7.32
N GLU A 58 6.13 -12.22 -6.81
CA GLU A 58 6.41 -12.33 -5.38
C GLU A 58 7.76 -11.67 -5.05
N PRO A 59 7.81 -10.72 -4.09
CA PRO A 59 9.07 -10.15 -3.65
C PRO A 59 9.93 -11.22 -2.96
N LYS A 60 11.22 -11.26 -3.30
CA LYS A 60 12.22 -12.09 -2.62
C LYS A 60 12.33 -11.69 -1.15
N TYR A 61 12.84 -12.59 -0.31
CA TYR A 61 12.81 -12.48 1.16
C TYR A 61 13.23 -11.10 1.71
N GLU A 62 14.37 -10.56 1.29
CA GLU A 62 14.86 -9.26 1.78
C GLU A 62 13.95 -8.09 1.37
N LEU A 63 13.48 -8.07 0.12
CA LEU A 63 12.53 -7.05 -0.34
C LEU A 63 11.19 -7.18 0.39
N LYS A 64 10.69 -8.41 0.58
CA LYS A 64 9.45 -8.69 1.31
C LYS A 64 9.54 -8.21 2.76
N LYS A 65 10.67 -8.43 3.41
CA LYS A 65 10.95 -7.96 4.79
C LYS A 65 10.98 -6.43 4.84
N LEU A 66 11.60 -5.77 3.87
CA LEU A 66 11.62 -4.30 3.78
C LEU A 66 10.21 -3.73 3.53
N GLN A 67 9.44 -4.30 2.59
CA GLN A 67 8.08 -3.87 2.30
C GLN A 67 7.14 -4.03 3.50
N LYS A 68 7.28 -5.10 4.30
CA LYS A 68 6.54 -5.25 5.57
C LYS A 68 6.88 -4.15 6.59
N ARG A 69 8.15 -3.70 6.62
CA ARG A 69 8.56 -2.56 7.47
C ARG A 69 7.96 -1.26 6.97
N ILE A 70 7.97 -1.02 5.65
CA ILE A 70 7.29 0.14 5.04
C ILE A 70 5.81 0.14 5.42
N ASN A 71 5.12 -0.99 5.29
CA ASN A 71 3.71 -1.10 5.65
C ASN A 71 3.46 -0.77 7.13
N SER A 72 4.13 -1.48 8.05
CA SER A 72 3.89 -1.31 9.50
C SER A 72 4.35 0.03 10.07
N ARG A 73 5.34 0.68 9.44
CA ARG A 73 5.92 1.94 9.94
C ARG A 73 5.37 3.19 9.27
N LEU A 74 4.84 3.08 8.06
CA LEU A 74 4.30 4.22 7.30
C LEU A 74 2.81 4.05 7.02
N PHE A 75 2.43 3.02 6.27
CA PHE A 75 1.05 2.89 5.77
C PHE A 75 0.03 2.58 6.87
N GLU A 76 0.37 1.69 7.81
CA GLU A 76 -0.46 1.41 8.99
C GLU A 76 -0.55 2.60 9.96
N LYS A 77 0.22 3.67 9.74
CA LYS A 77 0.15 4.91 10.52
C LYS A 77 -0.74 5.97 9.88
N VAL A 78 -1.24 5.73 8.68
CA VAL A 78 -2.22 6.60 8.04
C VAL A 78 -3.58 6.41 8.70
N HIS A 79 -4.22 7.52 9.06
CA HIS A 79 -5.64 7.54 9.40
C HIS A 79 -6.44 7.48 8.11
N TYR A 80 -7.04 6.32 7.82
CA TYR A 80 -7.89 6.14 6.66
C TYR A 80 -9.35 6.45 6.98
N PRO A 81 -10.10 7.08 6.05
CA PRO A 81 -11.53 7.31 6.23
C PRO A 81 -12.29 5.98 6.34
N PHE A 82 -13.41 6.01 7.06
CA PHE A 82 -14.16 4.79 7.40
C PHE A 82 -14.76 4.08 6.19
N TYR A 83 -15.08 4.80 5.10
CA TYR A 83 -15.63 4.17 3.89
C TYR A 83 -14.61 3.24 3.17
N LEU A 84 -13.31 3.31 3.50
CA LEU A 84 -12.30 2.41 2.95
C LEU A 84 -12.22 1.12 3.79
N GLN A 85 -12.92 0.08 3.36
CA GLN A 85 -13.00 -1.19 4.11
C GLN A 85 -11.97 -2.24 3.66
N GLY A 86 -11.40 -2.10 2.45
CA GLY A 86 -10.46 -3.07 1.90
C GLY A 86 -9.02 -2.80 2.30
N GLY A 87 -8.30 -3.82 2.79
CA GLY A 87 -6.84 -3.79 2.96
C GLY A 87 -6.31 -2.82 4.01
N VAL A 88 -7.18 -2.27 4.86
CA VAL A 88 -6.80 -1.35 5.94
C VAL A 88 -6.87 -2.08 7.27
N ARG A 89 -5.77 -2.04 8.04
CA ARG A 89 -5.74 -2.52 9.42
C ARG A 89 -6.19 -1.38 10.34
N ASP A 90 -7.21 -1.65 11.14
CA ASP A 90 -7.80 -0.70 12.08
C ASP A 90 -8.23 -1.48 13.32
N GLU A 91 -7.64 -1.16 14.47
CA GLU A 91 -7.85 -1.91 15.73
C GLU A 91 -9.09 -1.43 16.47
N ASP A 92 -9.47 -0.16 16.30
CA ASP A 92 -10.65 0.45 16.93
C ASP A 92 -11.92 0.11 16.15
N HIS A 93 -11.83 0.11 14.80
CA HIS A 93 -12.94 -0.19 13.91
C HIS A 93 -12.52 -1.25 12.89
N PRO A 94 -12.54 -2.55 13.25
CA PRO A 94 -12.13 -3.62 12.35
C PRO A 94 -12.81 -3.54 10.99
N ARG A 95 -12.01 -3.60 9.93
CA ARG A 95 -12.46 -3.47 8.54
C ARG A 95 -12.36 -4.81 7.85
N ASP A 96 -13.47 -5.26 7.29
CA ASP A 96 -13.52 -6.50 6.53
C ASP A 96 -14.69 -6.47 5.51
N TYR A 97 -14.85 -7.58 4.80
CA TYR A 97 -15.92 -7.72 3.82
C TYR A 97 -17.31 -7.79 4.46
N ILE A 98 -17.42 -8.19 5.74
CA ILE A 98 -18.69 -8.27 6.47
C ILE A 98 -19.14 -6.85 6.84
N GLU A 99 -18.25 -6.04 7.39
CA GLU A 99 -18.54 -4.66 7.75
C GLU A 99 -18.82 -3.81 6.50
N ASN A 100 -18.06 -4.04 5.41
CA ASN A 100 -18.37 -3.45 4.12
C ASN A 100 -19.78 -3.81 3.63
N SER A 101 -20.22 -5.05 3.79
CA SER A 101 -21.61 -5.44 3.46
C SER A 101 -22.64 -4.81 4.39
N ARG A 102 -22.34 -4.69 5.70
CA ARG A 102 -23.22 -4.07 6.69
C ARG A 102 -23.48 -2.60 6.36
N ILE A 103 -22.45 -1.83 6.00
CA ILE A 103 -22.58 -0.40 5.65
C ILE A 103 -23.56 -0.19 4.49
N HIS A 104 -23.63 -1.14 3.56
CA HIS A 104 -24.51 -1.07 2.40
C HIS A 104 -25.89 -1.75 2.60
N ALA A 105 -26.09 -2.45 3.72
CA ALA A 105 -27.31 -3.21 3.96
C ALA A 105 -28.55 -2.31 4.00
N GLY A 106 -29.64 -2.77 3.39
CA GLY A 106 -30.90 -2.01 3.30
C GLY A 106 -30.95 -0.93 2.21
N SER A 107 -29.87 -0.75 1.43
CA SER A 107 -29.86 0.14 0.27
C SER A 107 -30.87 -0.34 -0.79
N LYS A 108 -31.71 0.57 -1.28
CA LYS A 108 -32.70 0.28 -2.35
C LYS A 108 -32.05 0.09 -3.73
N SER A 109 -30.83 0.58 -3.90
CA SER A 109 -30.08 0.51 -5.14
C SER A 109 -28.59 0.40 -4.82
N LEU A 110 -27.87 -0.37 -5.61
CA LEU A 110 -26.43 -0.59 -5.48
C LEU A 110 -25.76 -0.33 -6.82
N ILE A 111 -24.64 0.40 -6.78
CA ILE A 111 -23.76 0.59 -7.93
C ILE A 111 -22.51 -0.23 -7.65
N SER A 112 -22.24 -1.21 -8.51
CA SER A 112 -21.04 -2.04 -8.44
C SER A 112 -20.05 -1.59 -9.51
N LEU A 113 -18.84 -1.23 -9.09
CA LEU A 113 -17.75 -0.78 -9.96
C LEU A 113 -16.50 -1.61 -9.66
N ASP A 114 -15.76 -1.96 -10.71
CA ASP A 114 -14.49 -2.69 -10.62
C ASP A 114 -13.46 -2.08 -11.57
N ILE A 115 -12.20 -2.06 -11.16
CA ILE A 115 -11.08 -1.52 -11.97
C ILE A 115 -10.38 -2.68 -12.66
N ARG A 116 -10.43 -2.69 -14.00
CA ARG A 116 -9.74 -3.69 -14.81
C ARG A 116 -8.23 -3.65 -14.55
N ASN A 117 -7.66 -4.81 -14.23
CA ASN A 117 -6.21 -5.00 -14.06
C ASN A 117 -5.57 -3.95 -13.12
N PHE A 118 -6.23 -3.66 -11.99
CA PHE A 118 -5.87 -2.59 -11.05
C PHE A 118 -4.36 -2.44 -10.81
N TYR A 119 -3.68 -3.50 -10.35
CA TYR A 119 -2.25 -3.45 -10.00
C TYR A 119 -1.34 -3.13 -11.19
N ASP A 120 -1.62 -3.70 -12.36
CA ASP A 120 -0.81 -3.49 -13.57
C ASP A 120 -1.06 -2.11 -14.20
N ASN A 121 -2.09 -1.39 -13.75
CA ASN A 121 -2.50 -0.08 -14.27
C ASN A 121 -2.27 1.06 -13.27
N ILE A 122 -1.44 0.85 -12.23
CA ILE A 122 -1.03 1.92 -11.32
C ILE A 122 0.17 2.68 -11.95
N PRO A 123 0.03 3.96 -12.32
CA PRO A 123 1.14 4.71 -12.89
C PRO A 123 2.21 5.01 -11.85
N TYR A 124 3.48 4.95 -12.26
CA TYR A 124 4.62 5.30 -11.41
C TYR A 124 4.49 6.73 -10.84
N GLU A 125 4.12 7.69 -11.67
CA GLU A 125 3.90 9.10 -11.31
C GLU A 125 2.89 9.25 -10.16
N SER A 126 1.81 8.46 -10.19
CA SER A 126 0.80 8.46 -9.13
C SER A 126 1.38 7.98 -7.81
N VAL A 127 2.21 6.94 -7.82
CA VAL A 127 2.89 6.45 -6.62
C VAL A 127 3.84 7.53 -6.07
N VAL A 128 4.66 8.14 -6.92
CA VAL A 128 5.57 9.24 -6.52
C VAL A 128 4.78 10.40 -5.91
N SER A 129 3.65 10.78 -6.51
CA SER A 129 2.79 11.86 -6.01
C SER A 129 2.29 11.62 -4.58
N ILE A 130 2.02 10.37 -4.21
CA ILE A 130 1.59 10.02 -2.85
C ILE A 130 2.73 10.25 -1.87
N PHE A 131 3.94 9.77 -2.17
CA PHE A 131 5.09 10.00 -1.30
C PHE A 131 5.44 11.50 -1.18
N LYS A 132 5.38 12.24 -2.30
CA LYS A 132 5.76 13.65 -2.34
C LYS A 132 4.72 14.59 -1.72
N TYR A 133 3.44 14.42 -2.02
CA TYR A 133 2.39 15.39 -1.66
C TYR A 133 1.47 14.93 -0.54
N PHE A 134 1.26 13.62 -0.38
CA PHE A 134 0.46 13.10 0.73
C PHE A 134 1.32 12.88 1.98
N PHE A 135 2.47 12.23 1.84
CA PHE A 135 3.41 12.04 2.95
C PHE A 135 4.37 13.23 3.17
N ASN A 136 4.41 14.19 2.24
CA ASN A 136 5.34 15.33 2.25
C ASN A 136 6.82 14.92 2.35
N PHE A 137 7.19 13.76 1.80
CA PHE A 137 8.59 13.33 1.78
C PHE A 137 9.37 14.16 0.77
N HIS A 138 10.58 14.58 1.17
CA HIS A 138 11.39 15.50 0.38
C HIS A 138 12.28 14.72 -0.60
N ASP A 139 12.56 15.35 -1.74
CA ASP A 139 13.47 14.82 -2.76
C ASP A 139 14.93 15.08 -2.30
N GLU A 140 15.46 14.21 -1.44
CA GLU A 140 16.87 14.18 -0.99
C GLU A 140 17.47 12.77 -1.01
#